data_AF-A0A2I0XEM6-F1
#
_entry.id   AF-A0A2I0XEM6-F1
#
_cell.length_a   1.000
_cell.length_b   1.000
_cell.length_c   1.000
_cell.angle_alpha   90.00
_cell.angle_beta   90.00
_cell.angle_gamma   90.00
#
_symmetry.space_group_name_H-M   'P 1'
#
loop_
_entity.id
_entity.type
_entity.pdbx_description
1 polymer ?
#
loop_
_entity_poly.entity_id
_entity_poly.type
_entity_poly.pdbx_seq_one_letter_code
_entity_poly.pdbx_strand_id
1 'polypeptide(L)'
;MNNIKHVVHSQLTPDNHSTWRAQVIKVFQENGFLGFLDGTATAPAEYLLSSDQSHSVSAYFTLWQLIDQNLTAALYSVISPPLLPYVLNLEHTHYVWVTIDKRLQSMNRSRILQLKNELHHLTMKYMTMTQYISLVKSKVDAINAVGSSIDTEDIILYTLNGLPTTYNAFKTSIRTNLQPLSLDDLYSLLCNVEINLTANALKETQLVDTADPSIARPRPRPRPLLG
;
A
#
# COMPACT_ATOMS: atom_id res chain seq x y z
N MET A 1 -9.38 -28.48 20.67
CA MET A 1 -9.48 -27.06 20.27
C MET A 1 -8.10 -26.62 19.81
N ASN A 2 -7.84 -26.64 18.51
CA ASN A 2 -6.56 -26.17 17.98
C ASN A 2 -6.52 -24.65 18.12
N ASN A 3 -5.56 -24.16 18.91
CA ASN A 3 -5.37 -22.76 19.21
C ASN A 3 -5.35 -21.93 17.91
N ILE A 4 -6.20 -20.91 17.82
CA ILE A 4 -6.10 -19.82 16.84
C ILE A 4 -4.68 -19.23 16.79
N LYS A 5 -3.94 -19.27 17.92
CA LYS A 5 -2.50 -18.94 18.01
C LYS A 5 -1.60 -19.73 17.04
N HIS A 6 -1.95 -20.96 16.71
CA HIS A 6 -1.17 -21.80 15.78
C HIS A 6 -1.54 -21.59 14.32
N VAL A 7 -2.66 -20.91 14.01
CA VAL A 7 -3.10 -20.71 12.62
C VAL A 7 -2.80 -19.31 12.14
N VAL A 8 -2.94 -18.29 13.00
CA VAL A 8 -2.57 -16.91 12.68
C VAL A 8 -1.12 -16.66 13.13
N HIS A 9 -0.17 -17.01 12.26
CA HIS A 9 1.28 -16.88 12.53
C HIS A 9 1.80 -15.44 12.53
N SER A 10 0.93 -14.44 12.32
CA SER A 10 1.32 -13.02 12.24
C SER A 10 0.44 -12.19 13.17
N GLN A 11 1.06 -11.52 14.16
CA GLN A 11 0.36 -10.56 15.00
C GLN A 11 -0.23 -9.44 14.13
N LEU A 12 -1.43 -8.97 14.51
CA LEU A 12 -2.11 -7.88 13.83
C LEU A 12 -1.30 -6.58 13.93
N THR A 13 -0.81 -6.09 12.80
CA THR A 13 -0.25 -4.75 12.65
C THR A 13 -1.16 -3.91 11.75
N PRO A 14 -1.08 -2.57 11.83
CA PRO A 14 -1.84 -1.71 10.92
C PRO A 14 -1.58 -2.04 9.44
N ASP A 15 -0.34 -2.40 9.11
CA ASP A 15 0.06 -2.68 7.72
C ASP A 15 -0.39 -4.07 7.21
N ASN A 16 -0.79 -5.01 8.08
CA ASN A 16 -1.21 -6.37 7.69
C ASN A 16 -2.70 -6.65 7.92
N HIS A 17 -3.48 -5.63 8.29
CA HIS A 17 -4.87 -5.81 8.72
C HIS A 17 -5.75 -6.50 7.67
N SER A 18 -5.57 -6.21 6.37
CA SER A 18 -6.31 -6.84 5.26
C SER A 18 -6.12 -8.37 5.24
N THR A 19 -4.87 -8.81 5.24
CA THR A 19 -4.47 -10.23 5.25
C THR A 19 -4.89 -10.91 6.55
N TRP A 20 -4.64 -10.26 7.69
CA TRP A 20 -5.03 -10.78 9.00
C TRP A 20 -6.55 -10.97 9.11
N ARG A 21 -7.34 -9.99 8.66
CA ARG A 21 -8.80 -10.04 8.68
C ARG A 21 -9.31 -11.23 7.86
N ALA A 22 -8.76 -11.43 6.67
CA ALA A 22 -9.11 -12.57 5.82
C ALA A 22 -8.77 -13.91 6.48
N GLN A 23 -7.61 -14.01 7.15
CA GLN A 23 -7.22 -15.21 7.89
C GLN A 23 -8.15 -15.50 9.06
N VAL A 24 -8.48 -14.49 9.88
CA VAL A 24 -9.36 -14.66 11.04
C VAL A 24 -10.76 -15.09 10.61
N ILE A 25 -11.35 -14.43 9.60
CA ILE A 25 -12.65 -14.81 9.06
C ILE A 25 -12.63 -16.27 8.60
N LYS A 26 -11.62 -16.67 7.84
CA LYS A 26 -11.50 -18.04 7.33
C LYS A 26 -11.42 -19.06 8.47
N VAL A 27 -10.61 -18.80 9.49
CA VAL A 27 -10.48 -19.69 10.66
C VAL A 27 -11.79 -19.82 11.42
N PHE A 28 -12.49 -18.70 11.67
CA PHE A 28 -13.78 -18.74 12.35
C PHE A 28 -14.86 -19.42 11.51
N GLN A 29 -14.82 -19.28 10.19
CA GLN A 29 -15.71 -19.97 9.26
C GLN A 29 -15.46 -21.48 9.25
N GLU A 30 -14.20 -21.91 9.15
CA GLU A 30 -13.81 -23.33 9.17
C GLU A 30 -14.20 -24.03 10.48
N ASN A 31 -14.20 -23.31 11.60
CA ASN A 31 -14.56 -23.85 12.90
C ASN A 31 -16.04 -23.64 13.28
N GLY A 32 -16.86 -23.04 12.40
CA GLY A 32 -18.28 -22.79 12.66
C GLY A 32 -18.57 -21.67 13.67
N PHE A 33 -17.59 -20.83 13.99
CA PHE A 33 -17.71 -19.74 14.95
C PHE A 33 -17.98 -18.37 14.31
N LEU A 34 -18.18 -18.30 12.99
CA LEU A 34 -18.42 -17.05 12.27
C LEU A 34 -19.56 -16.22 12.88
N GLY A 35 -20.60 -16.87 13.42
CA GLY A 35 -21.72 -16.17 14.05
C GLY A 35 -21.36 -15.36 15.30
N PHE A 36 -20.25 -15.67 15.97
CA PHE A 36 -19.74 -14.85 17.09
C PHE A 36 -19.01 -13.58 16.60
N LEU A 37 -18.55 -13.55 15.34
CA LEU A 37 -17.98 -12.35 14.73
C LEU A 37 -19.06 -11.44 14.16
N ASP A 38 -20.02 -12.01 13.41
CA ASP A 38 -21.07 -11.24 12.73
C ASP A 38 -22.26 -10.91 13.63
N GLY A 39 -22.31 -11.47 14.84
CA GLY A 39 -23.37 -11.23 15.83
C GLY A 39 -24.64 -12.05 15.60
N THR A 40 -24.63 -12.99 14.65
CA THR A 40 -25.76 -13.89 14.39
C THR A 40 -25.90 -14.99 15.47
N ALA A 41 -24.82 -15.30 16.19
CA ALA A 41 -24.85 -16.17 17.36
C ALA A 41 -25.23 -15.38 18.62
N THR A 42 -26.51 -15.01 18.73
CA THR A 42 -27.02 -14.26 19.88
C THR A 42 -27.00 -15.08 21.17
N ALA A 43 -26.79 -14.42 22.30
CA ALA A 43 -26.83 -15.05 23.62
C ALA A 43 -28.17 -15.77 23.85
N PRO A 44 -28.17 -17.06 24.23
CA PRO A 44 -29.38 -17.79 24.62
C PRO A 44 -30.01 -17.19 25.89
N ALA A 45 -31.28 -17.51 26.15
CA ALA A 45 -31.93 -17.08 27.40
C ALA A 45 -31.14 -17.59 28.63
N GLU A 46 -30.75 -16.67 29.50
CA GLU A 46 -29.91 -16.93 30.67
C GLU A 46 -30.64 -17.79 31.72
N TYR A 47 -31.95 -17.57 31.89
CA TYR A 47 -32.78 -18.28 32.86
C TYR A 47 -33.85 -19.10 32.14
N LEU A 48 -33.93 -20.39 32.47
CA LEU A 48 -35.08 -21.20 32.10
C LEU A 48 -36.21 -20.91 33.09
N LEU A 49 -37.38 -20.52 32.59
CA LEU A 49 -38.60 -20.43 33.40
C LEU A 49 -39.07 -21.86 33.70
N SER A 50 -38.59 -22.43 34.80
CA SER A 50 -39.16 -23.66 35.37
C SER A 50 -40.42 -23.32 36.17
N SER A 51 -41.41 -24.21 36.17
CA SER A 51 -42.68 -24.05 36.92
C SER A 51 -42.50 -23.88 38.43
N ASP A 52 -41.31 -24.18 38.95
CA ASP A 52 -41.03 -24.33 40.39
C ASP A 52 -40.22 -23.17 41.00
N GLN A 53 -40.18 -21.98 40.38
CA GLN A 53 -39.43 -20.79 40.87
C GLN A 53 -37.92 -21.01 41.11
N SER A 54 -37.34 -22.13 40.67
CA SER A 54 -35.89 -22.31 40.67
C SER A 54 -35.29 -21.62 39.44
N HIS A 55 -34.63 -20.48 39.62
CA HIS A 55 -33.81 -19.84 38.60
C HIS A 55 -32.56 -20.70 38.32
N SER A 56 -32.68 -21.71 37.46
CA SER A 56 -31.52 -22.44 36.96
C SER A 56 -30.97 -21.72 35.72
N VAL A 57 -29.69 -21.36 35.75
CA VAL A 57 -28.98 -20.86 34.58
C VAL A 57 -29.02 -21.91 33.47
N SER A 58 -29.39 -21.51 32.26
CA SER A 58 -29.46 -22.41 31.12
C SER A 58 -28.07 -22.95 30.78
N ALA A 59 -27.92 -24.28 30.71
CA ALA A 59 -26.66 -24.91 30.28
C ALA A 59 -26.21 -24.43 28.89
N TYR A 60 -27.16 -24.06 28.02
CA TYR A 60 -26.88 -23.48 26.71
C TYR A 60 -26.28 -22.07 26.80
N PHE A 61 -26.72 -21.26 27.76
CA PHE A 61 -26.14 -19.94 28.01
C PHE A 61 -24.70 -20.06 28.53
N THR A 62 -24.47 -20.95 29.51
CA THR A 62 -23.11 -21.21 30.02
C THR A 62 -22.16 -21.72 28.94
N LEU A 63 -22.64 -22.60 28.06
CA LEU A 63 -21.84 -23.10 26.93
C LEU A 63 -21.52 -21.99 25.91
N TRP A 64 -22.52 -21.16 25.57
CA TRP A 64 -22.32 -20.01 24.68
C TRP A 64 -21.30 -19.03 25.25
N GLN A 65 -21.42 -18.69 26.53
CA GLN A 65 -20.50 -17.79 27.23
C GLN A 65 -19.08 -18.38 27.29
N LEU A 66 -18.93 -19.67 27.52
CA LEU A 66 -17.62 -20.34 27.51
C LEU A 66 -16.95 -20.24 26.13
N ILE A 67 -17.71 -20.46 25.06
CA ILE A 67 -17.20 -20.34 23.69
C ILE A 67 -16.80 -18.89 23.40
N ASP A 68 -17.67 -17.92 23.70
CA ASP A 68 -17.39 -16.50 23.49
C ASP A 68 -16.14 -16.04 24.25
N GLN A 69 -15.99 -16.39 25.53
CA GLN A 69 -14.80 -16.00 26.30
C GLN A 69 -13.51 -16.63 25.76
N ASN A 70 -13.56 -17.87 25.29
CA ASN A 70 -12.41 -18.52 24.67
C ASN A 70 -12.04 -17.87 23.33
N LEU A 71 -13.02 -17.49 22.52
CA LEU A 71 -12.81 -16.77 21.27
C LEU A 71 -12.27 -15.36 21.50
N THR A 72 -12.75 -14.65 22.52
CA THR A 72 -12.20 -13.36 22.96
C THR A 72 -10.72 -13.50 23.36
N ALA A 73 -10.38 -14.49 24.20
CA ALA A 73 -9.00 -14.75 24.60
C ALA A 73 -8.10 -15.10 23.39
N ALA A 74 -8.64 -15.86 22.44
CA ALA A 74 -7.96 -16.16 21.19
C ALA A 74 -7.73 -14.91 20.33
N LEU A 75 -8.73 -14.03 20.19
CA LEU A 75 -8.56 -12.74 19.50
C LEU A 75 -7.48 -11.88 20.16
N TYR A 76 -7.52 -11.72 21.50
CA TYR A 76 -6.48 -10.97 22.22
C TYR A 76 -5.07 -11.49 21.97
N SER A 77 -4.92 -12.79 21.72
CA SER A 77 -3.61 -13.36 21.45
C SER A 77 -3.04 -13.07 20.06
N VAL A 78 -3.89 -12.76 19.09
CA VAL A 78 -3.48 -12.45 17.71
C VAL A 78 -3.43 -10.94 17.45
N ILE A 79 -3.90 -10.13 18.40
CA ILE A 79 -3.84 -8.66 18.37
C ILE A 79 -2.48 -8.19 18.90
N SER A 80 -1.86 -7.22 18.23
CA SER A 80 -0.58 -6.68 18.73
C SER A 80 -0.77 -5.85 20.01
N PRO A 81 0.23 -5.83 20.91
CA PRO A 81 0.17 -5.09 22.17
C PRO A 81 -0.28 -3.62 22.08
N PRO A 82 0.12 -2.83 21.05
CA PRO A 82 -0.33 -1.44 20.91
C PRO A 82 -1.84 -1.28 20.70
N LEU A 83 -2.53 -2.33 20.25
CA LEU A 83 -3.96 -2.30 19.95
C LEU A 83 -4.82 -2.85 21.09
N LEU A 84 -4.24 -3.61 22.03
CA LEU A 84 -4.95 -4.20 23.17
C LEU A 84 -5.69 -3.17 24.04
N PRO A 85 -5.13 -1.99 24.38
CA PRO A 85 -5.82 -1.01 25.24
C PRO A 85 -7.19 -0.55 24.72
N TYR A 86 -7.43 -0.69 23.41
CA TYR A 86 -8.70 -0.28 22.80
C TYR A 86 -9.81 -1.33 22.90
N VAL A 87 -9.47 -2.57 23.25
CA VAL A 87 -10.42 -3.68 23.33
C VAL A 87 -10.51 -4.33 24.70
N LEU A 88 -9.58 -4.06 25.62
CA LEU A 88 -9.56 -4.65 26.95
C LEU A 88 -10.86 -4.48 27.76
N ASN A 89 -11.64 -3.43 27.50
CA ASN A 89 -12.90 -3.17 28.19
C ASN A 89 -14.12 -3.85 27.55
N LEU A 90 -13.92 -4.68 26.53
CA LEU A 90 -14.98 -5.34 25.78
C LEU A 90 -15.10 -6.81 26.22
N GLU A 91 -16.32 -7.21 26.58
CA GLU A 91 -16.56 -8.54 27.16
C GLU A 91 -16.79 -9.63 26.10
N HIS A 92 -17.35 -9.27 24.94
CA HIS A 92 -17.76 -10.23 23.92
C HIS A 92 -16.91 -10.18 22.65
N THR A 93 -16.72 -11.34 22.02
CA THR A 93 -15.93 -11.53 20.80
C THR A 93 -16.36 -10.57 19.69
N HIS A 94 -17.69 -10.43 19.52
CA HIS A 94 -18.29 -9.54 18.52
C HIS A 94 -17.81 -8.09 18.67
N TYR A 95 -17.86 -7.55 19.89
CA TYR A 95 -17.47 -6.16 20.14
C TYR A 95 -15.98 -5.94 19.93
N VAL A 96 -15.15 -6.89 20.37
CA VAL A 96 -13.70 -6.87 20.12
C VAL A 96 -13.40 -6.83 18.63
N TRP A 97 -14.04 -7.72 17.86
CA TRP A 97 -13.89 -7.80 16.41
C TRP A 97 -14.30 -6.51 15.70
N VAL A 98 -15.53 -6.03 15.93
CA VAL A 98 -16.07 -4.84 15.26
C VAL A 98 -15.25 -3.58 15.60
N THR A 99 -14.82 -3.44 16.84
CA THR A 99 -14.05 -2.28 17.29
C THR A 99 -12.68 -2.21 16.60
N ILE A 100 -11.99 -3.34 16.51
CA ILE A 100 -10.69 -3.43 15.84
C ILE A 100 -10.83 -3.27 14.33
N ASP A 101 -11.79 -3.98 13.71
CA ASP A 101 -12.02 -3.90 12.26
C ASP A 101 -12.32 -2.45 11.88
N LYS A 102 -13.23 -1.77 12.59
CA LYS A 102 -13.57 -0.37 12.32
C LYS A 102 -12.38 0.58 12.49
N ARG A 103 -11.62 0.44 13.57
CA ARG A 103 -10.46 1.31 13.86
C ARG A 103 -9.37 1.13 12.80
N LEU A 104 -9.04 -0.11 12.45
CA LEU A 104 -8.01 -0.40 11.48
C LEU A 104 -8.46 -0.14 10.05
N GLN A 105 -9.74 -0.31 9.72
CA GLN A 105 -10.30 0.16 8.45
C GLN A 105 -10.14 1.68 8.29
N SER A 106 -10.41 2.46 9.34
CA SER A 106 -10.20 3.92 9.29
C SER A 106 -8.73 4.28 9.09
N MET A 107 -7.81 3.59 9.78
CA MET A 107 -6.37 3.78 9.63
C MET A 107 -5.91 3.43 8.20
N ASN A 108 -6.39 2.29 7.68
CA ASN A 108 -6.09 1.83 6.33
C ASN A 108 -6.59 2.80 5.28
N ARG A 109 -7.81 3.34 5.42
CA ARG A 109 -8.36 4.32 4.47
C ARG A 109 -7.51 5.59 4.41
N SER A 110 -7.11 6.12 5.56
CA SER A 110 -6.21 7.28 5.64
C SER A 110 -4.86 6.99 4.99
N ARG A 111 -4.28 5.81 5.29
CA ARG A 111 -2.99 5.38 4.75
C ARG A 111 -3.03 5.12 3.25
N ILE A 112 -4.09 4.52 2.73
CA ILE A 112 -4.34 4.35 1.29
C ILE A 112 -4.38 5.73 0.61
N LEU A 113 -5.12 6.68 1.18
CA LEU A 113 -5.21 8.03 0.61
C LEU A 113 -3.85 8.73 0.61
N GLN A 114 -3.09 8.62 1.71
CA GLN A 114 -1.74 9.15 1.78
C GLN A 114 -0.82 8.53 0.73
N LEU A 115 -0.81 7.19 0.60
CA LEU A 115 0.04 6.50 -0.35
C LEU A 115 -0.34 6.82 -1.81
N LYS A 116 -1.63 6.93 -2.12
CA LYS A 116 -2.11 7.37 -3.44
C LYS A 116 -1.67 8.81 -3.73
N ASN A 117 -1.77 9.70 -2.76
CA ASN A 117 -1.26 11.08 -2.89
C ASN A 117 0.25 11.10 -3.10
N GLU A 118 1.01 10.30 -2.34
CA GLU A 118 2.47 10.20 -2.50
C GLU A 118 2.85 9.67 -3.89
N LEU A 119 2.12 8.68 -4.42
CA LEU A 119 2.33 8.14 -5.76
C LEU A 119 2.00 9.18 -6.85
N HIS A 120 0.89 9.90 -6.70
CA HIS A 120 0.47 10.92 -7.66
C HIS A 120 1.48 12.08 -7.76
N HIS A 121 2.10 12.46 -6.64
CA HIS A 121 3.09 13.54 -6.59
C HIS A 121 4.54 13.03 -6.69
N LEU A 122 4.74 11.75 -7.03
CA LEU A 122 6.06 11.15 -7.10
C LEU A 122 6.82 11.65 -8.33
N THR A 123 7.85 12.46 -8.10
CA THR A 123 8.70 13.02 -9.16
C THR A 123 10.10 12.43 -9.13
N MET A 124 10.66 12.11 -10.29
CA MET A 124 12.01 11.55 -10.45
C MET A 124 13.12 12.47 -9.90
N LYS A 125 12.99 13.79 -10.03
CA LYS A 125 13.96 14.81 -9.57
C LYS A 125 15.40 14.49 -10.01
N TYR A 126 16.28 14.12 -9.06
CA TYR A 126 17.71 13.83 -9.26
C TYR A 126 18.02 12.32 -9.21
N MET A 127 17.00 11.47 -9.19
CA MET A 127 17.15 10.01 -9.15
C MET A 127 17.48 9.46 -10.53
N THR A 128 18.13 8.29 -10.58
CA THR A 128 18.21 7.50 -11.81
C THR A 128 16.85 6.88 -12.14
N MET A 129 16.63 6.49 -13.40
CA MET A 129 15.35 5.88 -13.81
C MET A 129 15.07 4.60 -13.00
N THR A 130 16.11 3.79 -12.75
CA THR A 130 16.02 2.57 -11.96
C THR A 130 15.60 2.83 -10.51
N GLN A 131 16.14 3.87 -9.87
CA GLN A 131 15.74 4.28 -8.52
C GLN A 131 14.30 4.78 -8.50
N TYR A 132 13.91 5.57 -9.50
CA TYR A 132 12.55 6.07 -9.62
C TYR A 132 11.53 4.95 -9.80
N ILE A 133 11.79 3.99 -10.70
CA ILE A 133 10.94 2.81 -10.91
C ILE A 133 10.83 1.97 -9.63
N SER A 134 11.95 1.75 -8.93
CA SER A 134 11.94 1.02 -7.66
C SER A 134 11.06 1.70 -6.60
N LEU A 135 11.12 3.04 -6.53
CA LEU A 135 10.28 3.82 -5.62
C LEU A 135 8.79 3.75 -6.00
N VAL A 136 8.46 3.83 -7.29
CA VAL A 136 7.09 3.62 -7.79
C VAL A 136 6.58 2.24 -7.37
N LYS A 137 7.34 1.18 -7.65
CA LYS A 137 7.00 -0.20 -7.28
C LYS A 137 6.77 -0.33 -5.79
N SER A 138 7.69 0.19 -4.96
CA SER A 138 7.55 0.16 -3.50
C SER A 138 6.26 0.84 -3.01
N LYS A 139 5.83 1.95 -3.63
CA LYS A 139 4.56 2.62 -3.29
C LYS A 139 3.35 1.79 -3.72
N VAL A 140 3.37 1.21 -4.91
CA VAL A 140 2.30 0.31 -5.39
C VAL A 140 2.19 -0.92 -4.48
N ASP A 141 3.32 -1.53 -4.11
CA ASP A 141 3.38 -2.67 -3.20
C ASP A 141 2.85 -2.31 -1.81
N ALA A 142 3.17 -1.12 -1.29
CA ALA A 142 2.62 -0.64 -0.02
C ALA A 142 1.09 -0.46 -0.09
N ILE A 143 0.55 -0.02 -1.23
CA ILE A 143 -0.91 0.15 -1.43
C ILE A 143 -1.60 -1.21 -1.49
N ASN A 144 -1.00 -2.16 -2.21
CA ASN A 144 -1.44 -3.55 -2.28
C ASN A 144 -1.42 -4.22 -0.91
N ALA A 145 -0.37 -4.00 -0.11
CA ALA A 145 -0.24 -4.55 1.24
C ALA A 145 -1.38 -4.08 2.18
N VAL A 146 -1.79 -2.82 2.08
CA VAL A 146 -2.90 -2.27 2.88
C VAL A 146 -4.27 -2.75 2.37
N GLY A 147 -4.30 -3.50 1.25
CA GLY A 147 -5.50 -4.14 0.70
C GLY A 147 -6.23 -3.31 -0.35
N SER A 148 -5.57 -2.32 -0.97
CA SER A 148 -6.09 -1.59 -2.12
C SER A 148 -5.27 -1.93 -3.35
N SER A 149 -5.91 -2.08 -4.50
CA SER A 149 -5.23 -2.10 -5.80
C SER A 149 -5.28 -0.72 -6.47
N ILE A 150 -4.38 -0.50 -7.42
CA ILE A 150 -4.41 0.63 -8.35
C ILE A 150 -4.42 0.02 -9.74
N ASP A 151 -5.17 0.66 -10.64
CA ASP A 151 -5.22 0.21 -12.02
C ASP A 151 -3.86 0.37 -12.72
N THR A 152 -3.59 -0.50 -13.69
CA THR A 152 -2.32 -0.46 -14.41
C THR A 152 -2.19 0.83 -15.21
N GLU A 153 -3.27 1.35 -15.80
CA GLU A 153 -3.24 2.61 -16.54
C GLU A 153 -2.95 3.81 -15.62
N ASP A 154 -3.51 3.80 -14.41
CA ASP A 154 -3.23 4.83 -13.39
C ASP A 154 -1.76 4.81 -12.97
N ILE A 155 -1.17 3.63 -12.78
CA ILE A 155 0.26 3.50 -12.45
C ILE A 155 1.11 4.07 -13.60
N ILE A 156 0.77 3.76 -14.85
CA ILE A 156 1.46 4.31 -16.04
C ILE A 156 1.33 5.83 -16.05
N LEU A 157 0.12 6.36 -15.87
CA LEU A 157 -0.16 7.79 -15.87
C LEU A 157 0.64 8.54 -14.80
N TYR A 158 0.63 8.07 -13.56
CA TYR A 158 1.37 8.69 -12.45
C TYR A 158 2.88 8.61 -12.68
N THR A 159 3.37 7.49 -13.19
CA THR A 159 4.79 7.33 -13.55
C THR A 159 5.19 8.34 -14.62
N LEU A 160 4.40 8.52 -15.68
CA LEU A 160 4.70 9.48 -16.75
C LEU A 160 4.63 10.95 -16.29
N ASN A 161 3.72 11.27 -15.37
CA ASN A 161 3.58 12.62 -14.81
C ASN A 161 4.78 13.02 -13.93
N GLY A 162 5.41 12.06 -13.26
CA GLY A 162 6.59 12.29 -12.43
C GLY A 162 7.91 12.48 -13.19
N LEU A 163 7.93 12.24 -14.50
CA LEU A 163 9.13 12.35 -15.33
C LEU A 163 9.45 13.81 -15.72
N PRO A 164 10.73 14.18 -15.82
CA PRO A 164 11.14 15.51 -16.26
C PRO A 164 10.77 15.78 -17.73
N THR A 165 10.88 17.05 -18.14
CA THR A 165 10.50 17.51 -19.49
C THR A 165 11.38 16.91 -20.59
N THR A 166 12.58 16.44 -20.26
CA THR A 166 13.48 15.71 -21.17
C THR A 166 12.84 14.44 -21.75
N TYR A 167 11.86 13.86 -21.04
CA TYR A 167 11.12 12.67 -21.48
C TYR A 167 9.83 13.00 -22.24
N ASN A 168 9.54 14.26 -22.60
CA ASN A 168 8.26 14.64 -23.22
C ASN A 168 7.98 13.92 -24.55
N ALA A 169 9.01 13.67 -25.38
CA ALA A 169 8.87 12.88 -26.59
C ALA A 169 8.37 11.46 -26.28
N PHE A 170 8.97 10.81 -25.27
CA PHE A 170 8.55 9.51 -24.79
C PHE A 170 7.13 9.51 -24.21
N LYS A 171 6.78 10.50 -23.36
CA LYS A 171 5.41 10.65 -22.82
C LYS A 171 4.37 10.73 -23.92
N THR A 172 4.68 11.46 -25.00
CA THR A 172 3.79 11.62 -26.15
C THR A 172 3.60 10.29 -26.86
N SER A 173 4.70 9.57 -27.16
CA SER A 173 4.65 8.25 -27.80
C SER A 173 3.83 7.23 -27.02
N ILE A 174 3.93 7.22 -25.69
CA ILE A 174 3.12 6.33 -24.85
C ILE A 174 1.65 6.75 -24.85
N ARG A 175 1.34 8.04 -24.75
CA ARG A 175 -0.05 8.55 -24.78
C ARG A 175 -0.77 8.31 -26.11
N THR A 176 -0.04 8.28 -27.22
CA THR A 176 -0.60 7.99 -28.55
C THR A 176 -0.61 6.50 -28.87
N ASN A 177 -0.04 5.66 -28.00
CA ASN A 177 -0.05 4.22 -28.20
C ASN A 177 -1.46 3.68 -27.89
N LEU A 178 -2.06 3.04 -28.89
CA LEU A 178 -3.41 2.46 -28.81
C LEU A 178 -3.42 1.04 -28.25
N GLN A 179 -2.25 0.45 -27.94
CA GLN A 179 -2.14 -0.89 -27.40
C GLN A 179 -2.02 -0.87 -25.87
N PRO A 180 -2.58 -1.88 -25.17
CA PRO A 180 -2.38 -2.03 -23.75
C PRO A 180 -0.89 -2.28 -23.45
N LEU A 181 -0.29 -1.41 -22.66
CA LEU A 181 1.12 -1.48 -22.27
C LEU A 181 1.24 -2.16 -20.91
N SER A 182 2.11 -3.16 -20.80
CA SER A 182 2.42 -3.75 -19.50
C SER A 182 3.39 -2.87 -18.70
N LEU A 183 3.36 -2.97 -17.37
CA LEU A 183 4.29 -2.22 -16.51
C LEU A 183 5.75 -2.63 -16.77
N ASP A 184 6.00 -3.92 -17.03
CA ASP A 184 7.34 -4.42 -17.31
C ASP A 184 7.88 -3.87 -18.64
N ASP A 185 7.03 -3.80 -19.67
CA ASP A 185 7.39 -3.16 -20.94
C ASP A 185 7.68 -1.67 -20.74
N LEU A 186 6.81 -0.95 -20.00
CA LEU A 186 7.04 0.47 -19.67
C LEU A 186 8.39 0.67 -18.97
N TYR A 187 8.69 -0.13 -17.96
CA TYR A 187 9.95 -0.02 -17.20
C TYR A 187 11.17 -0.30 -18.07
N SER A 188 11.09 -1.29 -18.96
CA SER A 188 12.17 -1.57 -19.91
C SER A 188 12.38 -0.40 -20.89
N LEU A 189 11.30 0.17 -21.42
CA LEU A 189 11.34 1.31 -22.33
C LEU A 189 11.90 2.56 -21.65
N LEU A 190 11.51 2.82 -20.40
CA LEU A 190 12.03 3.95 -19.62
C LEU A 190 13.54 3.88 -19.42
N CYS A 191 14.08 2.70 -19.06
CA CYS A 191 15.51 2.48 -18.94
C CYS A 191 16.23 2.68 -20.30
N ASN A 192 15.65 2.18 -21.39
CA ASN A 192 16.21 2.39 -22.74
C ASN A 192 16.24 3.87 -23.14
N VAL A 193 15.22 4.65 -22.79
CA VAL A 193 15.20 6.09 -23.05
C VAL A 193 16.25 6.83 -22.24
N GLU A 194 16.48 6.45 -20.98
CA GLU A 194 17.56 7.03 -20.16
C GLU A 194 18.95 6.82 -20.81
N ILE A 195 19.22 5.63 -21.33
CA ILE A 195 20.48 5.34 -22.06
C ILE A 195 20.61 6.23 -23.31
N ASN A 196 19.53 6.39 -24.07
CA ASN A 196 19.55 7.24 -25.27
C ASN A 196 19.74 8.72 -24.94
N LEU A 197 19.07 9.22 -23.89
CA LEU A 197 19.21 10.61 -23.44
C LEU A 197 20.61 10.90 -22.92
N THR A 198 21.19 10.00 -22.13
CA THR A 198 22.57 10.14 -21.64
C THR A 198 23.58 10.10 -22.78
N ALA A 199 23.42 9.20 -23.76
CA ALA A 199 24.26 9.16 -24.94
C ALA A 199 24.17 10.43 -25.80
N ASN A 200 22.98 11.02 -25.95
CA ASN A 200 22.78 12.27 -26.69
C ASN A 200 23.39 13.47 -25.96
N ALA A 201 23.25 13.55 -24.63
CA ALA A 201 23.86 14.61 -23.84
C ALA A 201 25.40 14.59 -23.91
N LEU A 202 26.00 13.39 -23.93
CA LEU A 202 27.45 13.24 -24.11
C LEU A 202 27.93 13.71 -25.50
N LYS A 203 27.15 13.44 -26.55
CA LYS A 203 27.45 13.91 -27.92
C LYS A 203 27.35 15.43 -28.05
N GLU A 204 26.33 16.06 -27.44
CA GLU A 204 26.19 17.52 -27.46
C GLU A 204 27.34 18.21 -26.72
N THR A 205 27.78 17.67 -25.58
CA THR A 205 28.91 18.22 -24.82
C THR A 205 30.22 18.18 -25.61
N GLN A 206 30.45 17.12 -26.40
CA GLN A 206 31.64 17.00 -27.25
C GLN A 206 31.66 17.98 -28.44
N LEU A 207 30.48 18.33 -28.99
CA LEU A 207 30.37 19.27 -30.10
C LEU A 207 30.69 20.71 -29.67
N VAL A 208 30.35 21.09 -28.44
CA VAL A 208 30.61 22.43 -27.88
C VAL A 208 32.11 22.65 -27.58
N ASP A 209 32.83 21.62 -27.11
CA ASP A 209 34.27 21.72 -26.86
C ASP A 209 35.13 21.78 -28.15
N THR A 210 34.58 21.36 -29.29
CA THR A 210 35.24 21.49 -30.60
C THR A 210 34.98 22.82 -31.32
N ALA A 211 34.06 23.65 -30.82
CA ALA A 211 33.82 25.00 -31.33
C ALA A 211 34.84 25.99 -30.74
N ASP A 212 36.04 25.96 -31.31
CA ASP A 212 37.24 26.75 -30.97
C ASP A 212 36.99 28.28 -30.74
N PRO A 213 37.48 28.89 -29.64
CA PRO A 213 37.50 30.36 -29.44
C PRO A 213 38.45 31.14 -30.38
N SER A 214 39.16 30.49 -31.31
CA SER A 214 40.29 31.11 -32.04
C SER A 214 39.95 31.96 -33.28
N ILE A 215 38.67 32.21 -33.63
CA ILE A 215 38.30 33.06 -34.79
C ILE A 215 37.91 34.49 -34.36
N ALA A 216 38.65 35.10 -33.43
CA ALA A 216 38.51 36.53 -33.15
C ALA A 216 39.83 37.18 -32.72
N ARG A 217 40.89 37.09 -33.54
CA ARG A 217 41.98 38.09 -33.48
C ARG A 217 41.72 39.17 -34.52
N PRO A 218 41.39 40.42 -34.13
CA PRO A 218 41.37 41.51 -35.09
C PRO A 218 42.80 41.79 -35.55
N ARG A 219 43.02 41.81 -36.87
CA ARG A 219 44.30 42.20 -37.48
C ARG A 219 44.71 43.61 -37.00
N PRO A 220 45.99 43.87 -36.72
CA PRO A 220 46.44 45.22 -36.38
C PRO A 220 46.39 46.12 -37.62
N ARG A 221 45.79 47.32 -37.47
CA ARG A 221 45.75 48.34 -38.53
C ARG A 221 47.18 48.85 -38.84
N PRO A 222 47.54 49.13 -40.10
CA PRO A 222 48.80 49.80 -40.41
C PRO A 222 48.72 51.27 -39.99
N ARG A 223 49.76 51.76 -39.29
CA ARG A 223 50.02 53.19 -39.05
C ARG A 223 50.37 53.86 -40.38
N PRO A 224 49.75 55.00 -40.76
CA PRO A 224 50.31 55.90 -41.74
C PRO A 224 51.38 56.78 -41.09
N LEU A 225 52.55 56.86 -41.72
CA LEU A 225 53.58 57.86 -41.44
C LEU A 225 53.43 59.03 -42.42
N LEU A 226 53.57 60.23 -41.85
CA LEU A 226 54.02 61.50 -42.45
C LEU A 226 53.08 62.31 -43.36
N GLY A 227 53.05 63.60 -43.02
CA GLY A 227 52.37 64.73 -43.63
C GLY A 227 52.35 65.87 -42.63
#